data_AF-A0A7X7QC98-F1
#
_entry.id   AF-A0A7X7QC98-F1
#
_cell.length_a   1.000
_cell.length_b   1.000
_cell.length_c   1.000
_cell.angle_alpha   90.00
_cell.angle_beta   90.00
_cell.angle_gamma   90.00
#
_symmetry.space_group_name_H-M   'P 1'
#
loop_
_entity.id
_entity.type
_entity.pdbx_description
1 polymer ?
#
loop_
_entity_poly.entity_id
_entity_poly.type
_entity_poly.pdbx_seq_one_letter_code
_entity_poly.pdbx_strand_id
1 'polypeptide(L)'
;DLVMSHPLVSGEIACGTPPHRVQVVTDLDRLQQTQQASVREAMTFIERERLFGLGCGLVDMLLLASTLMTPGVELWTLDKRLSALADRFGVMHRPAPH
;
A
#
# COMPACT_ATOMS: atom_id res chain seq x y z
N ASP A 1 -7.96 -12.90 9.51
CA ASP A 1 -8.17 -12.69 8.06
C ASP A 1 -6.85 -12.72 7.31
N LEU A 2 -6.85 -13.18 6.06
CA LEU A 2 -5.64 -13.29 5.21
C LEU A 2 -5.33 -11.99 4.44
N VAL A 3 -6.20 -10.99 4.52
CA VAL A 3 -6.09 -9.73 3.76
C VAL A 3 -6.36 -8.55 4.68
N MET A 4 -5.56 -7.50 4.51
CA MET A 4 -5.70 -6.22 5.20
C MET A 4 -5.89 -5.10 4.18
N SER A 5 -6.47 -3.98 4.61
CA SER A 5 -6.63 -2.77 3.78
C SER A 5 -5.91 -1.58 4.39
N HIS A 6 -5.70 -0.54 3.58
CA HIS A 6 -5.18 0.75 4.02
C HIS A 6 -6.19 1.85 3.61
N PRO A 7 -6.49 2.85 4.46
CA PRO A 7 -7.50 3.86 4.14
C PRO A 7 -7.22 4.64 2.84
N LEU A 8 -5.95 4.83 2.49
CA LEU A 8 -5.56 5.44 1.20
C LEU A 8 -5.98 4.60 -0.01
N VAL A 9 -5.98 3.27 0.08
CA VAL A 9 -6.49 2.40 -1.00
C VAL A 9 -7.99 2.61 -1.16
N SER A 10 -8.75 2.55 -0.05
CA SER A 10 -10.19 2.87 -0.06
C SER A 10 -10.45 4.27 -0.64
N GLY A 11 -9.62 5.26 -0.27
CA GLY A 11 -9.69 6.63 -0.76
C GLY A 11 -9.46 6.76 -2.25
N GLU A 12 -8.41 6.14 -2.80
CA GLU A 12 -8.14 6.14 -4.24
C GLU A 12 -9.27 5.48 -5.04
N ILE A 13 -9.79 4.34 -4.56
CA ILE A 13 -10.93 3.66 -5.17
C ILE A 13 -12.19 4.53 -5.11
N ALA A 14 -12.41 5.24 -4.01
CA ALA A 14 -13.55 6.14 -3.84
C ALA A 14 -13.51 7.37 -4.76
N CYS A 15 -12.30 7.84 -5.11
CA CYS A 15 -12.06 8.91 -6.08
C CYS A 15 -12.32 8.46 -7.54
N GLY A 16 -12.21 7.17 -7.82
CA GLY A 16 -12.50 6.59 -9.14
C GLY A 16 -13.98 6.32 -9.38
N THR A 17 -14.28 5.68 -10.51
CA THR A 17 -15.64 5.23 -10.88
C THR A 17 -15.69 3.72 -11.20
N PRO A 18 -15.17 2.84 -10.32
CA PRO A 18 -15.23 1.41 -10.58
C PRO A 18 -16.68 0.89 -10.56
N PRO A 19 -16.96 -0.23 -11.24
CA PRO A 19 -18.23 -0.94 -11.08
C PRO A 19 -18.51 -1.23 -9.61
N HIS A 20 -19.76 -1.08 -9.18
CA HIS A 20 -20.17 -1.32 -7.79
C HIS A 20 -19.37 -0.51 -6.74
N ARG A 21 -18.85 0.68 -7.11
CA ARG A 21 -18.02 1.55 -6.25
C ARG A 21 -18.40 1.59 -4.78
N VAL A 22 -19.69 1.83 -4.46
CA VAL A 22 -20.16 1.91 -3.07
C VAL A 22 -19.92 0.60 -2.32
N GLN A 23 -20.22 -0.53 -2.95
CA GLN A 23 -20.01 -1.84 -2.36
C GLN A 23 -18.53 -2.16 -2.20
N VAL A 24 -17.71 -1.89 -3.22
CA VAL A 24 -16.25 -2.11 -3.17
C VAL A 24 -15.60 -1.33 -2.02
N VAL A 25 -15.92 -0.04 -1.88
CA VAL A 25 -15.38 0.78 -0.77
C VAL A 25 -15.87 0.26 0.57
N THR A 26 -17.16 -0.09 0.69
CA THR A 26 -17.74 -0.67 1.92
C THR A 26 -17.06 -1.97 2.33
N ASP A 27 -16.75 -2.84 1.37
CA ASP A 27 -16.09 -4.11 1.63
C ASP A 27 -14.62 -3.93 2.04
N LEU A 28 -13.89 -2.99 1.42
CA LEU A 28 -12.52 -2.63 1.80
C LEU A 28 -12.44 -2.03 3.22
N ASP A 29 -13.41 -1.20 3.60
CA ASP A 29 -13.45 -0.56 4.92
C ASP A 29 -13.80 -1.54 6.05
N ARG A 30 -14.33 -2.73 5.72
CA ARG A 30 -14.58 -3.82 6.67
C ARG A 30 -13.34 -4.67 6.96
N LEU A 31 -12.31 -4.61 6.13
CA LEU A 31 -11.07 -5.36 6.33
C LEU A 31 -10.29 -4.80 7.53
N GLN A 32 -9.47 -5.64 8.15
CA GLN A 32 -8.53 -5.18 9.15
C GLN A 32 -7.58 -4.15 8.52
N GLN A 33 -7.40 -3.01 9.18
CA GLN A 33 -6.57 -1.93 8.67
C GLN A 33 -5.10 -2.13 9.06
N THR A 34 -4.17 -1.82 8.17
CA THR A 34 -2.74 -1.77 8.49
C THR A 34 -2.43 -0.64 9.46
N GLN A 35 -1.29 -0.72 10.14
CA GLN A 35 -0.72 0.47 10.77
C GLN A 35 -0.50 1.55 9.70
N GLN A 36 -0.79 2.80 10.03
CA GLN A 36 -0.70 3.91 9.09
C GLN A 36 0.55 4.73 9.39
N ALA A 37 1.46 4.78 8.42
CA ALA A 37 2.54 5.75 8.43
C ALA A 37 1.97 7.16 8.29
N SER A 38 2.46 8.08 9.11
CA SER A 38 2.22 9.50 8.91
C SER A 38 2.98 10.02 7.70
N VAL A 39 2.54 11.15 7.15
CA VAL A 39 3.27 11.86 6.09
C VAL A 39 4.70 12.18 6.55
N ARG A 40 4.90 12.53 7.83
CA ARG A 40 6.23 12.81 8.37
C ARG A 40 7.13 11.57 8.34
N GLU A 41 6.63 10.42 8.78
CA GLU A 41 7.38 9.16 8.75
C GLU A 41 7.71 8.76 7.31
N ALA A 42 6.76 8.91 6.38
CA ALA A 42 7.00 8.67 4.96
C ALA A 42 8.09 9.59 4.39
N MET A 43 8.07 10.90 4.70
CA MET A 43 9.11 11.82 4.28
C MET A 43 10.49 11.46 4.85
N THR A 44 10.56 11.10 6.14
CA THR A 44 11.81 10.60 6.75
C THR A 44 12.29 9.31 6.08
N PHE A 45 11.39 8.39 5.76
CA PHE A 45 11.70 7.14 5.06
C PHE A 45 12.23 7.40 3.64
N ILE A 46 11.60 8.29 2.89
CA ILE A 46 12.04 8.70 1.54
C ILE A 46 13.48 9.21 1.57
N GLU A 47 13.79 10.11 2.49
CA GLU A 47 15.14 10.68 2.61
C GLU A 47 16.17 9.64 3.05
N ARG A 48 15.84 8.87 4.11
CA ARG A 48 16.75 7.86 4.68
C ARG A 48 17.13 6.79 3.66
N GLU A 49 16.16 6.30 2.90
CA GLU A 49 16.35 5.21 1.93
C GLU A 49 16.61 5.68 0.49
N ARG A 50 16.62 7.01 0.30
CA ARG A 50 16.81 7.72 -0.99
C ARG A 50 15.82 7.23 -2.06
N LEU A 51 14.52 7.29 -1.75
CA LEU A 51 13.44 6.77 -2.60
C LEU A 51 12.92 7.76 -3.65
N PHE A 52 13.51 8.94 -3.75
CA PHE A 52 13.16 9.94 -4.75
C PHE A 52 13.62 9.54 -6.16
N GLY A 53 12.87 9.98 -7.19
CA GLY A 53 13.19 9.71 -8.59
C GLY A 53 12.87 8.28 -9.08
N LEU A 54 12.20 7.47 -8.27
CA LEU A 54 11.84 6.07 -8.59
C LEU A 54 10.47 5.91 -9.27
N GLY A 55 9.78 7.03 -9.52
CA GLY A 55 8.50 7.05 -10.23
C GLY A 55 7.30 6.55 -9.43
N CYS A 56 7.42 6.52 -8.09
CA CYS A 56 6.33 6.29 -7.14
C CYS A 56 5.93 7.60 -6.47
N GLY A 57 4.64 7.77 -6.20
CA GLY A 57 4.06 8.95 -5.55
C GLY A 57 4.06 8.86 -4.02
N LEU A 58 3.57 9.91 -3.37
CA LEU A 58 3.47 9.95 -1.89
C LEU A 58 2.58 8.83 -1.34
N VAL A 59 1.47 8.50 -2.02
CA VAL A 59 0.58 7.41 -1.60
C VAL A 59 1.32 6.07 -1.62
N ASP A 60 2.08 5.78 -2.68
CA ASP A 60 2.92 4.57 -2.75
C ASP A 60 3.92 4.48 -1.58
N MET A 61 4.55 5.61 -1.23
CA MET A 61 5.49 5.68 -0.09
C MET A 61 4.79 5.46 1.24
N LEU A 62 3.58 6.00 1.41
CA LEU A 62 2.76 5.78 2.60
C LEU A 62 2.35 4.31 2.70
N LEU A 63 1.91 3.67 1.61
CA LEU A 63 1.57 2.25 1.60
C LEU A 63 2.77 1.36 1.94
N LEU A 64 3.93 1.64 1.35
CA LEU A 64 5.16 0.90 1.61
C LEU A 64 5.62 1.06 3.08
N ALA A 65 5.63 2.29 3.60
CA ALA A 65 6.00 2.55 4.99
C ALA A 65 5.00 1.89 5.98
N SER A 66 3.70 2.03 5.72
CA SER A 66 2.63 1.36 6.49
C SER A 66 2.78 -0.16 6.50
N THR A 67 3.15 -0.76 5.37
CA THR A 67 3.43 -2.19 5.26
C THR A 67 4.60 -2.58 6.16
N LEU A 68 5.72 -1.85 6.08
CA LEU A 68 6.91 -2.13 6.89
C LEU A 68 6.68 -1.94 8.40
N MET A 69 5.76 -1.06 8.78
CA MET A 69 5.36 -0.86 10.18
C MET A 69 4.41 -1.94 10.68
N THR A 70 3.71 -2.67 9.79
CA THR A 70 2.72 -3.69 10.17
C THR A 70 3.34 -5.10 10.13
N PRO A 71 3.60 -5.75 11.28
CA PRO A 71 4.32 -7.02 11.30
C PRO A 71 3.58 -8.13 10.55
N GLY A 72 4.33 -8.88 9.72
CA GLY A 72 3.80 -10.02 8.97
C GLY A 72 2.90 -9.65 7.78
N VAL A 73 2.85 -8.38 7.39
CA VAL A 73 2.10 -7.92 6.23
C VAL A 73 3.02 -7.78 5.02
N GLU A 74 2.53 -8.26 3.88
CA GLU A 74 3.13 -8.07 2.58
C GLU A 74 2.25 -7.13 1.74
N LEU A 75 2.88 -6.35 0.87
CA LEU A 75 2.22 -5.46 -0.07
C LEU A 75 1.93 -6.20 -1.38
N TRP A 76 0.65 -6.30 -1.72
CA TRP A 76 0.21 -6.79 -3.03
C TRP A 76 -0.11 -5.61 -3.95
N THR A 77 0.56 -5.54 -5.09
CA THR A 77 0.35 -4.49 -6.09
C THR A 77 0.61 -5.02 -7.50
N LEU A 78 -0.12 -4.46 -8.47
CA LEU A 78 0.14 -4.66 -9.90
C LEU A 78 1.03 -3.56 -10.50
N ASP A 79 1.31 -2.49 -9.73
CA ASP A 79 2.23 -1.45 -10.16
C ASP A 79 3.68 -1.97 -10.09
N LYS A 80 4.37 -1.94 -11.23
CA LYS A 80 5.73 -2.49 -11.37
C LYS A 80 6.78 -1.74 -10.53
N ARG A 81 6.61 -0.43 -10.35
CA ARG A 81 7.57 0.41 -9.61
C ARG A 81 7.41 0.21 -8.12
N LEU A 82 6.17 0.21 -7.63
CA LEU A 82 5.87 -0.09 -6.24
C LEU A 82 6.21 -1.55 -5.90
N SER A 83 5.95 -2.50 -6.81
CA SER A 83 6.35 -3.90 -6.64
C SER A 83 7.87 -4.04 -6.48
N ALA A 84 8.66 -3.37 -7.33
CA ALA A 84 10.12 -3.40 -7.22
C ALA A 84 10.61 -2.81 -5.89
N LEU A 85 9.95 -1.79 -5.37
CA LEU A 85 10.25 -1.24 -4.05
C LEU A 85 9.87 -2.21 -2.93
N ALA A 86 8.66 -2.78 -2.97
CA ALA A 86 8.24 -3.78 -1.98
C ALA A 86 9.22 -4.97 -1.95
N ASP A 87 9.70 -5.40 -3.12
CA ASP A 87 10.68 -6.48 -3.24
C ASP A 87 12.04 -6.08 -2.65
N ARG A 88 12.51 -4.84 -2.91
CA ARG A 88 13.73 -4.27 -2.30
C ARG A 88 13.69 -4.31 -0.78
N PHE A 89 12.52 -4.12 -0.17
CA PHE A 89 12.33 -4.16 1.28
C PHE A 89 11.85 -5.51 1.82
N GLY A 90 11.73 -6.54 0.97
CA GLY A 90 11.35 -7.90 1.39
C GLY A 90 9.90 -8.05 1.83
N VAL A 91 9.02 -7.15 1.39
CA VAL A 91 7.58 -7.15 1.72
C VAL A 91 6.69 -7.29 0.48
N MET A 92 7.22 -7.74 -0.66
CA MET A 92 6.39 -7.98 -1.85
C MET A 92 5.58 -9.27 -1.69
N HIS A 93 4.25 -9.16 -1.75
CA HIS A 93 3.39 -10.33 -1.79
C HIS A 93 3.49 -11.02 -3.15
N ARG A 94 3.81 -12.32 -3.15
CA ARG A 94 3.86 -13.13 -4.38
C ARG A 94 2.71 -14.14 -4.33
N PRO A 95 1.58 -13.88 -5.03
CA PRO A 95 0.48 -14.83 -5.03
C PRO A 95 0.94 -16.16 -5.62
N ALA A 96 0.50 -17.26 -5.01
CA ALA A 96 0.74 -18.59 -5.57
C ALA A 96 0.11 -18.67 -6.96
N PRO A 97 0.80 -19.23 -7.97
CA PRO A 97 0.17 -19.50 -9.26
C PRO A 97 -1.02 -20.44 -9.03
N HIS A 98 -2.18 -20.05 -9.56
CA HIS A 98 -3.39 -20.87 -9.59
C HIS A 98 -3.23 -22.06 -10.53
#